data_AF-A0A8T6I8Z5-F1
#
_entry.id   AF-A0A8T6I8Z5-F1
#
_cell.length_a   1.000
_cell.length_b   1.000
_cell.length_c   1.000
_cell.angle_alpha   90.00
_cell.angle_beta   90.00
_cell.angle_gamma   90.00
#
_symmetry.space_group_name_H-M   'P 1'
#
loop_
_entity.id
_entity.type
_entity.pdbx_description
1 polymer ?
#
loop_
_entity_poly.entity_id
_entity_poly.type
_entity_poly.pdbx_seq_one_letter_code
_entity_poly.pdbx_strand_id
1 'polypeptide(L)'
;PSLHATSPFTKLRLAQDKRRTMLVGATLYYAFAVGPIVLRLLEWFPANDSALLTPVLVAFGVASGAGGLAVVSSNSMMADVADEHELETGRRQEGIFFGALSFASKGAAGLGTLIGGLALDVIQFPIGAAPGGVDAATVFNLGAVYGPMLGVFVVFTVYCLMHYRLTEGRHAEIMAALAARPEETATGVQLS
;
A
#
# COMPACT_ATOMS: atom_id res chain seq x y z
N PRO A 1 -18.41 -7.23 33.95
CA PRO A 1 -17.79 -6.11 33.19
C PRO A 1 -17.90 -6.39 31.69
N SER A 2 -19.05 -6.02 31.13
CA SER A 2 -19.52 -6.37 29.78
C SER A 2 -18.82 -5.53 28.71
N LEU A 3 -18.28 -6.23 27.73
CA LEU A 3 -17.62 -5.71 26.54
C LEU A 3 -18.55 -4.79 25.74
N HIS A 4 -18.00 -3.65 25.34
CA HIS A 4 -18.65 -2.56 24.65
C HIS A 4 -19.37 -3.02 23.38
N ALA A 5 -20.67 -2.77 23.35
CA ALA A 5 -21.47 -2.66 22.15
C ALA A 5 -20.84 -1.59 21.25
N THR A 6 -20.18 -2.00 20.18
CA THR A 6 -19.72 -1.08 19.14
C THR A 6 -20.95 -0.58 18.38
N SER A 7 -21.30 0.68 18.61
CA SER A 7 -22.47 1.31 18.01
C SER A 7 -22.40 1.28 16.46
N PRO A 8 -23.55 1.22 15.76
CA PRO A 8 -23.59 1.22 14.30
C PRO A 8 -22.87 2.43 13.67
N PHE A 9 -22.85 3.57 14.37
CA PHE A 9 -22.12 4.77 13.96
C PHE A 9 -20.58 4.63 13.97
N THR A 10 -20.02 3.75 14.82
CA THR A 10 -18.57 3.49 14.86
C THR A 10 -18.13 2.62 13.69
N LYS A 11 -18.95 1.65 13.28
CA LYS A 11 -18.68 0.81 12.11
C LYS A 11 -18.79 1.60 10.80
N LEU A 12 -19.71 2.57 10.76
CA LEU A 12 -19.90 3.51 9.64
C LEU A 12 -18.64 4.35 9.36
N ARG A 13 -17.93 4.81 10.41
CA ARG A 13 -16.69 5.56 10.25
C ARG A 13 -15.52 4.70 9.75
N LEU A 14 -15.41 3.46 10.21
CA LEU A 14 -14.24 2.61 9.93
C LEU A 14 -14.01 2.30 8.44
N ALA A 15 -15.06 2.04 7.64
CA ALA A 15 -14.89 1.69 6.22
C ALA A 15 -14.58 2.92 5.34
N GLN A 16 -15.25 4.05 5.58
CA GLN A 16 -14.86 5.34 5.00
C GLN A 16 -13.46 5.76 5.45
N ASP A 17 -13.07 5.41 6.68
CA ASP A 17 -11.72 5.61 7.19
C ASP A 17 -10.72 4.70 6.46
N LYS A 18 -11.03 3.46 6.07
CA LYS A 18 -10.07 2.59 5.35
C LYS A 18 -9.62 3.20 4.02
N ARG A 19 -10.56 3.65 3.19
CA ARG A 19 -10.24 4.31 1.91
C ARG A 19 -9.46 5.61 2.13
N ARG A 20 -9.87 6.43 3.11
CA ARG A 20 -9.17 7.67 3.45
C ARG A 20 -7.77 7.41 4.00
N THR A 21 -7.63 6.43 4.87
CA THR A 21 -6.36 6.00 5.49
C THR A 21 -5.41 5.46 4.43
N MET A 22 -5.92 4.71 3.45
CA MET A 22 -5.13 4.25 2.32
C MET A 22 -4.62 5.42 1.46
N LEU A 23 -5.49 6.37 1.11
CA LEU A 23 -5.11 7.55 0.34
C LEU A 23 -4.11 8.44 1.09
N VAL A 24 -4.36 8.70 2.37
CA VAL A 24 -3.46 9.48 3.23
C VAL A 24 -2.12 8.76 3.37
N GLY A 25 -2.12 7.46 3.66
CA GLY A 25 -0.89 6.67 3.77
C GLY A 25 -0.06 6.66 2.48
N ALA A 26 -0.70 6.46 1.32
CA ALA A 26 -0.04 6.47 0.02
C ALA A 26 0.52 7.85 -0.32
N THR A 27 -0.22 8.92 -0.01
CA THR A 27 0.21 10.31 -0.24
C THR A 27 1.36 10.70 0.69
N LEU A 28 1.29 10.34 1.97
CA LEU A 28 2.38 10.58 2.93
C LEU A 28 3.63 9.80 2.55
N TYR A 29 3.48 8.53 2.16
CA TYR A 29 4.59 7.73 1.64
C TYR A 29 5.28 8.43 0.46
N TYR A 30 4.49 8.86 -0.53
CA TYR A 30 5.01 9.60 -1.68
C TYR A 30 5.75 10.88 -1.27
N ALA A 31 5.12 11.70 -0.41
CA ALA A 31 5.68 12.96 0.04
C ALA A 31 7.01 12.79 0.79
N PHE A 32 7.12 11.76 1.65
CA PHE A 32 8.35 11.51 2.41
C PHE A 32 9.41 10.73 1.63
N ALA A 33 9.03 9.89 0.66
CA ALA A 33 9.96 9.17 -0.20
C ALA A 33 10.58 10.09 -1.28
N VAL A 34 9.76 10.96 -1.88
CA VAL A 34 10.17 11.87 -2.97
C VAL A 34 10.63 13.23 -2.44
N GLY A 35 10.14 13.65 -1.26
CA GLY A 35 10.50 14.91 -0.60
C GLY A 35 12.01 15.20 -0.50
N PRO A 36 12.85 14.28 0.04
CA PRO A 36 14.29 14.55 0.14
C PRO A 36 14.96 14.66 -1.23
N ILE A 37 14.46 13.95 -2.23
CA ILE A 37 14.95 14.03 -3.61
C ILE A 37 14.62 15.40 -4.20
N VAL A 38 13.37 15.86 -4.07
CA VAL A 38 12.96 17.18 -4.57
C VAL A 38 13.70 18.30 -3.85
N LEU A 39 13.83 18.23 -2.52
CA LEU A 39 14.60 19.21 -1.75
C LEU A 39 16.08 19.24 -2.17
N ARG A 40 16.63 18.08 -2.54
CA ARG A 40 18.00 17.98 -3.05
C ARG A 40 18.14 18.59 -4.45
N LEU A 41 17.15 18.40 -5.32
CA LEU A 41 17.11 19.01 -6.65
C LEU A 41 16.93 20.53 -6.59
N LEU A 42 16.27 21.05 -5.56
CA LEU A 42 16.07 22.48 -5.30
C LEU A 42 17.23 23.14 -4.53
N GLU A 43 18.33 22.42 -4.30
CA GLU A 43 19.50 22.86 -3.52
C GLU A 43 19.20 23.30 -2.07
N TRP A 44 18.00 22.99 -1.56
CA TRP A 44 17.58 23.31 -0.18
C TRP A 44 17.99 22.22 0.83
N PHE A 45 18.60 21.14 0.35
CA PHE A 45 19.03 20.01 1.16
C PHE A 45 20.46 20.22 1.73
N PRO A 46 20.77 19.71 2.94
CA PRO A 46 22.10 19.83 3.52
C PRO A 46 23.20 19.31 2.58
N ALA A 47 24.38 19.95 2.65
CA ALA A 47 25.56 19.52 1.90
C ALA A 47 25.96 18.08 2.29
N ASN A 48 26.60 17.36 1.36
CA ASN A 48 26.89 15.92 1.51
C ASN A 48 27.84 15.59 2.67
N ASP A 49 28.64 16.57 3.06
CA ASP A 49 29.61 16.54 4.14
C ASP A 49 29.02 16.96 5.50
N SER A 50 27.77 17.43 5.53
CA SER A 50 27.13 17.89 6.75
C SER A 50 26.70 16.72 7.65
N ALA A 51 27.04 16.81 8.94
CA ALA A 51 26.54 15.89 9.98
C ALA A 51 25.01 15.89 10.11
N LEU A 52 24.31 16.89 9.55
CA LEU A 52 22.86 16.98 9.54
C LEU A 52 22.19 16.16 8.42
N LEU A 53 22.95 15.72 7.41
CA LEU A 53 22.40 14.94 6.30
C LEU A 53 21.81 13.61 6.80
N THR A 54 22.57 12.86 7.58
CA THR A 54 22.17 11.55 8.11
C THR A 54 20.91 11.62 8.97
N PRO A 55 20.80 12.46 10.01
CA PRO A 55 19.60 12.53 10.84
C PRO A 55 18.37 13.02 10.06
N VAL A 56 18.54 13.94 9.08
CA VAL A 56 17.43 14.38 8.22
C VAL A 56 16.94 13.24 7.33
N LEU A 57 17.84 12.51 6.66
CA LEU A 57 17.45 11.34 5.86
C LEU A 57 16.78 10.25 6.70
N VAL A 58 17.27 10.00 7.92
CA VAL A 58 16.63 9.07 8.86
C VAL A 58 15.23 9.56 9.23
N ALA A 59 15.04 10.85 9.51
CA ALA A 59 13.73 11.41 9.81
C ALA A 59 12.74 11.23 8.64
N PHE A 60 13.16 11.50 7.40
CA PHE A 60 12.35 11.22 6.22
C PHE A 60 12.07 9.73 6.04
N GLY A 61 13.07 8.87 6.26
CA GLY A 61 12.91 7.41 6.21
C GLY A 61 11.88 6.91 7.22
N VAL A 62 11.96 7.35 8.47
CA VAL A 62 10.99 7.00 9.52
C VAL A 62 9.60 7.57 9.18
N ALA A 63 9.52 8.81 8.70
CA ALA A 63 8.26 9.43 8.30
C ALA A 63 7.60 8.71 7.10
N SER A 64 8.41 8.18 6.17
CA SER A 64 7.92 7.36 5.05
C SER A 64 7.25 6.07 5.53
N GLY A 65 7.57 5.61 6.75
CA GLY A 65 6.88 4.52 7.44
C GLY A 65 5.38 4.74 7.63
N ALA A 66 4.89 6.00 7.53
CA ALA A 66 3.47 6.31 7.45
C ALA A 66 2.76 5.58 6.28
N GLY A 67 3.49 5.20 5.23
CA GLY A 67 3.00 4.33 4.16
C GLY A 67 2.48 2.97 4.64
N GLY A 68 2.92 2.50 5.81
CA GLY A 68 2.38 1.29 6.46
C GLY A 68 0.87 1.37 6.70
N LEU A 69 0.31 2.56 6.91
CA LEU A 69 -1.13 2.78 7.01
C LEU A 69 -1.86 2.34 5.74
N ALA A 70 -1.28 2.58 4.56
CA ALA A 70 -1.86 2.15 3.29
C ALA A 70 -1.81 0.63 3.11
N VAL A 71 -0.72 -0.01 3.54
CA VAL A 71 -0.57 -1.48 3.48
C VAL A 71 -1.60 -2.16 4.37
N VAL A 72 -1.74 -1.71 5.62
CA VAL A 72 -2.71 -2.28 6.58
C VAL A 72 -4.14 -2.06 6.08
N SER A 73 -4.45 -0.87 5.58
CA SER A 73 -5.78 -0.58 5.02
C SER A 73 -6.10 -1.47 3.81
N SER A 74 -5.13 -1.67 2.91
CA SER A 74 -5.29 -2.51 1.71
C SER A 74 -5.56 -3.97 2.08
N ASN A 75 -4.82 -4.52 3.04
CA ASN A 75 -5.04 -5.89 3.52
C ASN A 75 -6.42 -6.06 4.17
N SER A 76 -6.86 -5.06 4.95
CA SER A 76 -8.19 -5.09 5.56
C SER A 76 -9.32 -5.00 4.52
N MET A 77 -9.18 -4.14 3.50
CA MET A 77 -10.16 -4.06 2.41
C MET A 77 -10.24 -5.38 1.63
N MET A 78 -9.11 -6.06 1.46
CA MET A 78 -9.07 -7.35 0.77
C MET A 78 -9.72 -8.48 1.57
N ALA A 79 -9.57 -8.45 2.90
CA ALA A 79 -10.32 -9.34 3.78
C ALA A 79 -11.83 -9.10 3.64
N ASP A 80 -12.27 -7.83 3.62
CA ASP A 80 -13.69 -7.50 3.43
C ASP A 80 -14.26 -8.06 2.11
N VAL A 81 -13.47 -8.06 1.03
CA VAL A 81 -13.84 -8.63 -0.28
C VAL A 81 -13.88 -10.16 -0.25
N ALA A 82 -12.96 -10.79 0.47
CA ALA A 82 -12.96 -12.24 0.65
C ALA A 82 -14.22 -12.69 1.42
N ASP A 83 -14.60 -11.95 2.46
CA ASP A 83 -15.82 -12.20 3.25
C ASP A 83 -17.09 -12.02 2.39
N GLU A 84 -17.14 -10.99 1.52
CA GLU A 84 -18.24 -10.82 0.55
C GLU A 84 -18.37 -12.03 -0.37
N HIS A 85 -17.24 -12.50 -0.91
CA HIS A 85 -17.23 -13.63 -1.82
C HIS A 85 -17.66 -14.93 -1.12
N GLU A 86 -17.27 -15.13 0.13
CA GLU A 86 -17.74 -16.25 0.94
C GLU A 86 -19.26 -16.21 1.12
N LEU A 87 -19.83 -15.03 1.37
CA LEU A 87 -21.28 -14.89 1.52
C LEU A 87 -22.02 -15.24 0.22
N GLU A 88 -21.54 -14.75 -0.91
CA GLU A 88 -22.20 -14.96 -2.22
C GLU A 88 -22.08 -16.40 -2.70
N THR A 89 -20.94 -17.05 -2.45
CA THR A 89 -20.68 -18.41 -2.94
C THR A 89 -21.00 -19.50 -1.92
N GLY A 90 -21.12 -19.15 -0.63
CA GLY A 90 -21.29 -20.07 0.48
C GLY A 90 -20.06 -20.94 0.77
N ARG A 91 -18.92 -20.74 0.07
CA ARG A 91 -17.71 -21.57 0.17
C ARG A 91 -16.57 -20.77 0.80
N ARG A 92 -16.02 -21.28 1.90
CA ARG A 92 -14.78 -20.78 2.50
C ARG A 92 -13.59 -21.13 1.61
N GLN A 93 -13.04 -20.15 0.90
CA GLN A 93 -11.90 -20.31 -0.03
C GLN A 93 -10.67 -19.48 0.37
N GLU A 94 -10.44 -19.33 1.67
CA GLU A 94 -9.37 -18.51 2.25
C GLU A 94 -7.98 -18.82 1.64
N GLY A 95 -7.67 -20.11 1.41
CA GLY A 95 -6.38 -20.52 0.84
C GLY A 95 -6.16 -20.10 -0.62
N ILE A 96 -7.20 -20.15 -1.46
CA ILE A 96 -7.11 -19.72 -2.87
C ILE A 96 -7.02 -18.20 -2.94
N PHE A 97 -7.81 -17.49 -2.12
CA PHE A 97 -7.75 -16.03 -2.03
C PHE A 97 -6.38 -15.54 -1.57
N PHE A 98 -5.86 -16.11 -0.48
CA PHE A 98 -4.54 -15.76 0.03
C PHE A 98 -3.43 -16.12 -0.96
N GLY A 99 -3.55 -17.25 -1.65
CA GLY A 99 -2.65 -17.67 -2.72
C GLY A 99 -2.62 -16.68 -3.89
N ALA A 100 -3.79 -16.30 -4.40
CA ALA A 100 -3.94 -15.33 -5.48
C ALA A 100 -3.38 -13.94 -5.09
N LEU A 101 -3.69 -13.48 -3.87
CA LEU A 101 -3.16 -12.22 -3.34
C LEU A 101 -1.63 -12.26 -3.20
N SER A 102 -1.09 -13.31 -2.61
CA SER A 102 0.36 -13.46 -2.43
C SER A 102 1.08 -13.51 -3.79
N PHE A 103 0.49 -14.21 -4.76
CA PHE A 103 0.99 -14.26 -6.13
C PHE A 103 0.96 -12.88 -6.80
N ALA A 104 -0.16 -12.17 -6.71
CA ALA A 104 -0.29 -10.82 -7.26
C ALA A 104 0.71 -9.84 -6.65
N SER A 105 0.90 -9.89 -5.33
CA SER A 105 1.87 -9.04 -4.61
C SER A 105 3.30 -9.31 -5.07
N LYS A 106 3.69 -10.59 -5.22
CA LYS A 106 5.02 -10.97 -5.72
C LYS A 106 5.21 -10.59 -7.18
N GLY A 107 4.18 -10.78 -8.01
CA GLY A 107 4.19 -10.36 -9.41
C GLY A 107 4.38 -8.85 -9.53
N ALA A 108 3.63 -8.06 -8.74
CA ALA A 108 3.78 -6.61 -8.69
C ALA A 108 5.17 -6.18 -8.22
N ALA A 109 5.73 -6.83 -7.19
CA ALA A 109 7.09 -6.55 -6.73
C ALA A 109 8.13 -6.84 -7.82
N GLY A 110 8.05 -8.00 -8.48
CA GLY A 110 8.96 -8.36 -9.58
C GLY A 110 8.86 -7.41 -10.77
N LEU A 111 7.63 -7.04 -11.17
CA LEU A 111 7.42 -6.03 -12.22
C LEU A 111 7.97 -4.66 -11.81
N GLY A 112 7.77 -4.24 -10.56
CA GLY A 112 8.32 -2.99 -10.04
C GLY A 112 9.85 -2.97 -10.09
N THR A 113 10.49 -4.06 -9.69
CA THR A 113 11.96 -4.21 -9.80
C THR A 113 12.43 -4.18 -11.24
N LEU A 114 11.72 -4.85 -12.16
CA LEU A 114 12.06 -4.83 -13.59
C LEU A 114 11.97 -3.41 -14.17
N ILE A 115 10.87 -2.70 -13.92
CA ILE A 115 10.68 -1.33 -14.40
C ILE A 115 11.74 -0.41 -13.78
N GLY A 116 12.07 -0.58 -12.50
CA GLY A 116 13.15 0.15 -11.84
C GLY A 116 14.51 -0.11 -12.47
N GLY A 117 14.82 -1.36 -12.82
CA GLY A 117 16.04 -1.72 -13.55
C GLY A 117 16.09 -1.07 -14.94
N LEU A 118 15.02 -1.18 -15.72
CA LEU A 118 14.92 -0.53 -17.02
C LEU A 118 15.06 0.99 -16.93
N ALA A 119 14.51 1.62 -15.89
CA ALA A 119 14.67 3.06 -15.65
C ALA A 119 16.15 3.43 -15.39
N LEU A 120 16.88 2.60 -14.64
CA LEU A 120 18.33 2.78 -14.42
C LEU A 120 19.13 2.61 -15.72
N ASP A 121 18.76 1.64 -16.57
CA ASP A 121 19.38 1.44 -17.88
C ASP A 121 19.15 2.65 -18.79
N VAL A 122 17.93 3.21 -18.82
CA VAL A 122 17.59 4.39 -19.63
C VAL A 122 18.43 5.60 -19.26
N ILE A 123 18.69 5.83 -17.97
CA ILE A 123 19.54 6.95 -17.51
C ILE A 123 21.04 6.61 -17.54
N GLN A 124 21.41 5.43 -18.02
CA GLN A 124 22.79 4.93 -18.09
C GLN A 124 23.50 5.03 -16.72
N PHE A 125 22.81 4.60 -15.65
CA PHE A 125 23.36 4.68 -14.31
C PHE A 125 24.61 3.78 -14.18
N PRO A 126 25.75 4.30 -13.68
CA PRO A 126 27.00 3.55 -13.67
C PRO A 126 26.96 2.37 -12.69
N ILE A 127 27.31 1.19 -13.19
CA ILE A 127 27.37 -0.04 -12.40
C ILE A 127 28.66 -0.04 -11.57
N GLY A 128 28.54 -0.28 -10.26
CA GLY A 128 29.70 -0.39 -9.36
C GLY A 128 30.42 0.93 -9.08
N ALA A 129 29.77 2.07 -9.30
CA ALA A 129 30.33 3.37 -8.95
C ALA A 129 30.62 3.47 -7.45
N ALA A 130 31.79 4.02 -7.10
CA ALA A 130 32.10 4.34 -5.71
C ALA A 130 31.10 5.40 -5.18
N PRO A 131 30.76 5.39 -3.87
CA PRO A 131 29.95 6.44 -3.28
C PRO A 131 30.53 7.83 -3.56
N GLY A 132 29.73 8.73 -4.14
CA GLY A 132 30.18 10.06 -4.56
C GLY A 132 30.91 10.13 -5.91
N GLY A 133 31.15 9.00 -6.58
CA GLY A 133 31.77 8.94 -7.91
C GLY A 133 30.79 9.04 -9.08
N VAL A 134 29.49 9.25 -8.81
CA VAL A 134 28.46 9.43 -9.83
C VAL A 134 28.32 10.92 -10.15
N ASP A 135 28.32 11.25 -11.45
CA ASP A 135 28.18 12.64 -11.89
C ASP A 135 26.86 13.26 -11.42
N ALA A 136 26.91 14.57 -11.13
CA ALA A 136 25.77 15.31 -10.61
C ALA A 136 24.57 15.29 -11.57
N ALA A 137 24.81 15.30 -12.90
CA ALA A 137 23.74 15.23 -13.89
C ALA A 137 23.05 13.85 -13.87
N THR A 138 23.80 12.76 -13.67
CA THR A 138 23.22 11.41 -13.56
C THR A 138 22.40 11.26 -12.28
N VAL A 139 22.85 11.83 -11.15
CA VAL A 139 22.07 11.87 -9.90
C VAL A 139 20.79 12.68 -10.07
N PHE A 140 20.86 13.81 -10.78
CA PHE A 140 19.69 14.61 -11.12
C PHE A 140 18.69 13.81 -11.95
N ASN A 141 19.16 13.15 -13.03
CA ASN A 141 18.32 12.33 -13.90
C ASN A 141 17.66 11.17 -13.15
N LEU A 142 18.36 10.54 -12.20
CA LEU A 142 17.80 9.51 -11.34
C LEU A 142 16.61 10.05 -10.53
N GLY A 143 16.77 11.20 -9.89
CA GLY A 143 15.69 11.85 -9.14
C GLY A 143 14.51 12.27 -10.04
N ALA A 144 14.82 12.80 -11.23
CA ALA A 144 13.85 13.26 -12.22
C ALA A 144 13.02 12.12 -12.83
N VAL A 145 13.54 10.89 -12.88
CA VAL A 145 12.78 9.71 -13.32
C VAL A 145 12.03 9.08 -12.14
N TYR A 146 12.68 8.94 -10.99
CA TYR A 146 12.11 8.27 -9.81
C TYR A 146 10.85 8.96 -9.28
N GLY A 147 10.87 10.29 -9.15
CA GLY A 147 9.75 11.07 -8.62
C GLY A 147 8.44 10.92 -9.42
N PRO A 148 8.45 11.17 -10.74
CA PRO A 148 7.30 10.96 -11.61
C PRO A 148 6.87 9.49 -11.69
N MET A 149 7.82 8.55 -11.75
CA MET A 149 7.51 7.12 -11.80
C MET A 149 6.70 6.68 -10.59
N LEU A 150 7.14 7.02 -9.37
CA LEU A 150 6.35 6.78 -8.16
C LEU A 150 5.00 7.51 -8.20
N GLY A 151 4.96 8.74 -8.72
CA GLY A 151 3.74 9.53 -8.85
C GLY A 151 2.68 8.82 -9.70
N VAL A 152 3.09 8.20 -10.81
CA VAL A 152 2.20 7.41 -11.68
C VAL A 152 1.57 6.25 -10.90
N PHE A 153 2.34 5.53 -10.07
CA PHE A 153 1.80 4.43 -9.24
C PHE A 153 0.81 4.93 -8.18
N VAL A 154 1.06 6.09 -7.58
CA VAL A 154 0.12 6.70 -6.63
C VAL A 154 -1.17 7.10 -7.34
N VAL A 155 -1.09 7.76 -8.50
CA VAL A 155 -2.26 8.13 -9.31
C VAL A 155 -3.04 6.88 -9.74
N PHE A 156 -2.34 5.83 -10.16
CA PHE A 156 -2.95 4.55 -10.50
C PHE A 156 -3.67 3.93 -9.29
N THR A 157 -3.08 4.01 -8.10
CA THR A 157 -3.72 3.56 -6.85
C THR A 157 -5.00 4.35 -6.56
N VAL A 158 -4.96 5.68 -6.70
CA VAL A 158 -6.15 6.53 -6.56
C VAL A 158 -7.23 6.11 -7.56
N TYR A 159 -6.83 5.89 -8.82
CA TYR A 159 -7.73 5.44 -9.88
C TYR A 159 -8.41 4.10 -9.56
N CYS A 160 -7.66 3.10 -9.09
CA CYS A 160 -8.22 1.82 -8.65
C CYS A 160 -9.20 2.01 -7.48
N LEU A 161 -8.85 2.88 -6.52
CA LEU A 161 -9.72 3.19 -5.37
C LEU A 161 -11.00 3.95 -5.75
N MET A 162 -11.01 4.69 -6.86
CA MET A 162 -12.25 5.30 -7.36
C MET A 162 -13.28 4.26 -7.81
N HIS A 163 -12.83 3.09 -8.22
CA HIS A 163 -13.69 1.98 -8.65
C HIS A 163 -14.06 1.03 -7.51
N TYR A 164 -13.49 1.22 -6.32
CA TYR A 164 -13.85 0.44 -5.13
C TYR A 164 -15.26 0.82 -4.66
N ARG A 165 -16.22 -0.07 -4.93
CA ARG A 165 -17.66 0.12 -4.73
C ARG A 165 -18.23 -0.56 -3.49
N LEU A 166 -17.40 -1.11 -2.61
CA LEU A 166 -17.87 -1.71 -1.36
C LEU A 166 -18.39 -0.61 -0.43
N THR A 167 -19.69 -0.34 -0.49
CA THR A 167 -20.37 0.64 0.34
C THR A 167 -20.63 0.06 1.72
N GLU A 168 -20.63 0.92 2.74
CA GLU A 168 -20.83 0.54 4.15
C GLU A 168 -22.09 -0.29 4.39
N GLY A 169 -23.17 -0.02 3.64
CA GLY A 169 -24.41 -0.79 3.68
C GLY A 169 -24.19 -2.24 3.28
N ARG A 170 -23.46 -2.47 2.18
CA ARG A 170 -23.15 -3.83 1.69
C ARG A 170 -22.28 -4.59 2.68
N HIS A 171 -21.25 -3.95 3.26
CA HIS A 171 -20.40 -4.60 4.26
C HIS A 171 -21.16 -4.94 5.55
N ALA A 172 -22.05 -4.05 6.02
CA ALA A 172 -22.89 -4.32 7.20
C ALA A 172 -23.90 -5.45 6.95
N GLU A 173 -24.50 -5.49 5.76
CA GLU A 173 -25.37 -6.58 5.31
C GLU A 173 -24.61 -7.92 5.26
N ILE A 174 -23.38 -7.91 4.75
CA ILE A 174 -22.54 -9.11 4.68
C ILE A 174 -22.22 -9.64 6.08
N MET A 175 -21.78 -8.76 6.98
CA MET A 175 -21.48 -9.16 8.35
C MET A 175 -22.71 -9.66 9.10
N ALA A 176 -23.88 -9.05 8.89
CA ALA A 176 -25.13 -9.50 9.49
C ALA A 176 -25.56 -10.86 8.94
N ALA A 177 -25.43 -11.07 7.63
CA ALA A 177 -25.77 -12.33 6.98
C ALA A 177 -24.83 -13.48 7.38
N LEU A 178 -23.53 -13.21 7.53
CA LEU A 178 -22.55 -14.18 8.02
C LEU A 178 -22.79 -14.53 9.50
N ALA A 179 -23.07 -13.55 10.36
CA ALA A 179 -23.36 -13.78 11.78
C ALA A 179 -24.69 -14.51 12.03
N ALA A 180 -25.65 -14.40 11.08
CA ALA A 180 -26.92 -15.11 11.14
C ALA A 180 -26.85 -16.56 10.62
N ARG A 181 -25.72 -17.00 10.03
CA ARG A 181 -25.53 -18.42 9.66
C ARG A 181 -25.24 -19.23 10.93
N PRO A 182 -26.05 -20.26 11.26
CA PRO A 182 -25.70 -21.20 12.31
C PRO A 182 -24.36 -21.89 11.97
N GLU A 183 -23.51 -22.15 12.98
CA GLU A 183 -22.21 -22.86 12.85
C GLU A 183 -22.30 -24.29 12.24
N GLU A 184 -23.50 -24.74 11.89
CA GLU A 184 -23.84 -26.12 11.55
C GLU A 184 -23.25 -26.64 10.23
N THR A 185 -22.62 -25.79 9.41
CA THR A 185 -22.01 -26.24 8.13
C THR A 185 -20.54 -26.65 8.27
N ALA A 186 -19.89 -26.43 9.41
CA ALA A 186 -18.49 -26.81 9.61
C ALA A 186 -18.26 -28.33 9.80
N THR A 187 -19.31 -29.12 10.06
CA THR A 187 -19.19 -30.55 10.43
C THR A 187 -19.67 -31.52 9.33
N GLY A 188 -20.25 -31.02 8.23
CA GLY A 188 -20.97 -31.86 7.26
C GLY A 188 -20.14 -32.51 6.13
N VAL A 189 -18.85 -32.20 5.98
CA VAL A 189 -18.04 -32.68 4.83
C VAL A 189 -17.10 -33.84 5.19
N GLN A 190 -17.24 -34.46 6.37
CA GLN A 190 -16.47 -35.66 6.74
C GLN A 190 -17.21 -36.99 6.66
N LEU A 191 -18.46 -37.04 6.20
CA LEU A 191 -19.17 -38.31 5.99
C LEU A 191 -20.03 -38.31 4.73
N SER A 192 -19.39 -38.54 3.57
CA SER A 192 -19.99 -39.26 2.42
C SER A 192 -18.91 -39.68 1.43
#